data_AF-A0A1L9QQL6-F1
#
_entry.id   AF-A0A1L9QQL6-F1
#
_cell.length_a   1.000
_cell.length_b   1.000
_cell.length_c   1.000
_cell.angle_alpha   90.00
_cell.angle_beta   90.00
_cell.angle_gamma   90.00
#
_symmetry.space_group_name_H-M   'P 1'
#
loop_
_entity.id
_entity.type
_entity.pdbx_description
1 polymer ?
#
loop_
_entity_poly.entity_id
_entity_poly.type
_entity_poly.pdbx_seq_one_letter_code
_entity_poly.pdbx_strand_id
1 'polypeptide(L)'
;MLTNKSGIDTVAHTLQRVALGVTSVVLCWSGLNWDSKANAAQFSVLWWDTTPVNPWINSELRQEMSTFLDDFGGGNLFDTTYVSHRTSGGLQAHLASNSYDVVVLDSFYNPPYSPAFPFDSADQEALKQHYAQKSNLILDGTLSIRSLQAIPETDFPGPNNAFGNFTVNQIYELATQGGGIFIGTDDYTVQRDGNYMLEALFPGQPARFSGLRNPSTDGVFYGSDLLNNQVAVSPNDIFTHWSAVPSQGVAPTGDFIDFLGNPVTLYSQVDVADKPGGGQKYSYISTSWKPDDCKTDVTSTSSACNPEKVPEPSALLALLAVGAVGSLLKRR
;
A
#
# COMPACT_ATOMS: atom_id res chain seq x y z
N MET A 1 -25.60 77.07 26.81
CA MET A 1 -25.16 78.43 26.43
C MET A 1 -24.72 78.40 24.98
N LEU A 2 -24.95 79.49 24.21
CA LEU A 2 -24.51 79.72 22.82
C LEU A 2 -25.01 78.66 21.78
N THR A 3 -25.95 78.85 20.84
CA THR A 3 -26.58 79.97 20.07
C THR A 3 -25.95 80.29 18.69
N ASN A 4 -26.78 80.18 17.63
CA ASN A 4 -26.75 80.95 16.36
C ASN A 4 -25.56 80.70 15.38
N LYS A 5 -25.65 80.88 14.04
CA LYS A 5 -26.61 81.42 13.02
C LYS A 5 -26.46 80.52 11.74
N SER A 6 -27.39 80.26 10.80
CA SER A 6 -28.50 80.96 10.09
C SER A 6 -28.13 81.56 8.70
N GLY A 7 -28.82 81.12 7.63
CA GLY A 7 -28.74 81.57 6.22
C GLY A 7 -28.98 80.38 5.27
N ILE A 8 -29.87 80.32 4.26
CA ILE A 8 -30.63 81.31 3.44
C ILE A 8 -29.75 81.98 2.36
N ASP A 9 -30.05 81.96 1.05
CA ASP A 9 -31.20 81.38 0.30
C ASP A 9 -30.75 80.20 -0.64
N THR A 10 -31.07 79.96 -1.94
CA THR A 10 -31.78 80.69 -3.02
C THR A 10 -32.49 79.73 -4.02
N VAL A 11 -33.34 80.28 -4.89
CA VAL A 11 -34.30 79.61 -5.81
C VAL A 11 -33.69 78.81 -7.00
N ALA A 12 -34.26 77.61 -7.20
CA ALA A 12 -34.47 76.80 -8.42
C ALA A 12 -33.60 76.90 -9.70
N HIS A 13 -33.32 75.72 -10.28
CA HIS A 13 -33.44 75.51 -11.73
C HIS A 13 -33.98 74.10 -12.06
N THR A 14 -35.03 74.03 -12.88
CA THR A 14 -35.59 72.76 -13.38
C THR A 14 -34.81 72.29 -14.60
N LEU A 15 -34.36 71.03 -14.62
CA LEU A 15 -34.08 70.28 -15.85
C LEU A 15 -34.39 68.79 -15.67
N GLN A 16 -34.50 68.05 -16.77
CA GLN A 16 -35.29 66.83 -16.87
C GLN A 16 -34.49 65.69 -17.50
N ARG A 17 -34.72 64.43 -17.05
CA ARG A 17 -34.19 63.16 -17.60
C ARG A 17 -32.68 62.97 -17.28
N VAL A 18 -32.10 61.76 -17.30
CA VAL A 18 -32.59 60.43 -17.69
C VAL A 18 -32.42 59.45 -16.52
N ALA A 19 -33.38 58.54 -16.32
CA ALA A 19 -33.20 57.42 -15.40
C ALA A 19 -32.42 56.29 -16.10
N LEU A 20 -31.15 56.10 -15.72
CA LEU A 20 -30.41 54.86 -15.97
C LEU A 20 -30.23 54.15 -14.63
N GLY A 21 -31.01 53.08 -14.42
CA GLY A 21 -30.92 52.26 -13.23
C GLY A 21 -29.63 51.44 -13.25
N VAL A 22 -28.59 51.93 -12.59
CA VAL A 22 -27.41 51.10 -12.26
C VAL A 22 -27.85 50.12 -11.17
N THR A 23 -28.25 48.92 -11.60
CA THR A 23 -28.39 47.79 -10.69
C THR A 23 -27.02 47.44 -10.15
N SER A 24 -26.74 47.87 -8.91
CA SER A 24 -25.56 47.45 -8.16
C SER A 24 -25.60 45.93 -7.94
N VAL A 25 -25.01 45.18 -8.87
CA VAL A 25 -24.71 43.77 -8.67
C VAL A 25 -23.66 43.69 -7.56
N VAL A 26 -24.13 43.44 -6.34
CA VAL A 26 -23.27 43.06 -5.22
C VAL A 26 -22.69 41.70 -5.56
N LEU A 27 -21.52 41.71 -6.19
CA LEU A 27 -20.70 40.52 -6.36
C LEU A 27 -20.26 40.07 -4.98
N CYS A 28 -21.02 39.14 -4.40
CA CYS A 28 -20.59 38.38 -3.23
C CYS A 28 -19.36 37.56 -3.62
N TRP A 29 -18.17 38.15 -3.46
CA TRP A 29 -16.91 37.44 -3.32
C TRP A 29 -16.90 36.70 -1.97
N SER A 30 -17.78 35.71 -1.83
CA SER A 30 -17.53 34.58 -0.96
C SER A 30 -16.24 33.93 -1.45
N GLY A 31 -15.20 33.97 -0.62
CA GLY A 31 -13.86 33.51 -1.01
C GLY A 31 -13.90 32.07 -1.52
N LEU A 32 -13.68 31.89 -2.82
CA LEU A 32 -13.26 30.61 -3.36
C LEU A 32 -11.87 30.33 -2.79
N ASN A 33 -11.78 29.44 -1.81
CA ASN A 33 -10.51 28.87 -1.37
C ASN A 33 -9.99 27.95 -2.48
N TRP A 34 -9.29 28.53 -3.46
CA TRP A 34 -8.64 27.77 -4.54
C TRP A 34 -7.53 26.83 -4.03
N ASP A 35 -7.12 26.99 -2.77
CA ASP A 35 -6.22 26.08 -2.05
C ASP A 35 -6.87 24.79 -1.55
N SER A 36 -8.18 24.56 -1.82
CA SER A 36 -8.76 23.22 -1.72
C SER A 36 -8.25 22.33 -2.87
N LYS A 37 -6.96 21.96 -2.79
CA LYS A 37 -6.48 20.75 -3.45
C LYS A 37 -7.41 19.62 -3.02
N ALA A 38 -8.00 18.93 -3.98
CA ALA A 38 -8.59 17.63 -3.69
C ALA A 38 -7.42 16.71 -3.35
N ASN A 39 -7.16 16.52 -2.05
CA ASN A 39 -6.31 15.41 -1.62
C ASN A 39 -6.89 14.14 -2.24
N ALA A 40 -6.04 13.32 -2.83
CA ALA A 40 -6.45 11.97 -3.21
C ALA A 40 -6.97 11.27 -1.94
N ALA A 41 -7.99 10.43 -2.08
CA ALA A 41 -8.42 9.61 -0.95
C ALA A 41 -7.24 8.74 -0.51
N GLN A 42 -6.91 8.78 0.78
CA GLN A 42 -5.93 7.86 1.37
C GLN A 42 -6.39 6.43 1.12
N PHE A 43 -5.45 5.53 0.86
CA PHE A 43 -5.74 4.10 0.86
C PHE A 43 -5.92 3.64 2.30
N SER A 44 -7.10 3.09 2.60
CA SER A 44 -7.39 2.53 3.93
C SER A 44 -6.71 1.17 4.09
N VAL A 45 -5.86 1.03 5.11
CA VAL A 45 -5.04 -0.18 5.32
C VAL A 45 -5.35 -0.80 6.68
N LEU A 46 -5.61 -2.11 6.71
CA LEU A 46 -5.64 -2.88 7.94
C LEU A 46 -4.28 -3.57 8.14
N TRP A 47 -3.58 -3.24 9.23
CA TRP A 47 -2.42 -4.00 9.70
C TRP A 47 -2.84 -4.92 10.84
N TRP A 48 -2.97 -6.22 10.54
CA TRP A 48 -3.40 -7.25 11.49
C TRP A 48 -2.21 -8.03 12.03
N ASP A 49 -1.75 -7.68 13.22
CA ASP A 49 -0.67 -8.36 13.94
C ASP A 49 -1.19 -9.55 14.76
N THR A 50 -0.68 -10.75 14.48
CA THR A 50 -0.85 -11.92 15.38
C THR A 50 0.43 -12.30 16.12
N THR A 51 1.56 -11.69 15.79
CA THR A 51 2.90 -12.14 16.22
C THR A 51 3.08 -12.02 17.74
N PRO A 52 3.66 -13.03 18.42
CA PRO A 52 3.62 -13.15 19.87
C PRO A 52 4.55 -12.15 20.57
N VAL A 53 4.11 -11.63 21.72
CA VAL A 53 4.98 -10.89 22.64
C VAL A 53 6.11 -11.81 23.08
N ASN A 54 7.34 -11.40 22.79
CA ASN A 54 8.58 -12.02 23.24
C ASN A 54 9.63 -10.92 23.47
N PRO A 55 10.79 -11.21 24.11
CA PRO A 55 11.77 -10.19 24.47
C PRO A 55 12.40 -9.42 23.29
N TRP A 56 12.28 -9.93 22.06
CA TRP A 56 12.85 -9.35 20.84
C TRP A 56 11.80 -8.63 19.97
N ILE A 57 10.50 -8.85 20.25
CA ILE A 57 9.38 -8.25 19.53
C ILE A 57 8.38 -7.69 20.57
N ASN A 58 8.64 -6.44 20.99
CA ASN A 58 7.79 -5.70 21.93
C ASN A 58 6.56 -5.09 21.21
N SER A 59 5.67 -4.38 21.92
CA SER A 59 4.47 -3.78 21.32
C SER A 59 4.71 -2.60 20.40
N GLU A 60 5.76 -1.81 20.66
CA GLU A 60 6.12 -0.64 19.87
C GLU A 60 6.68 -1.12 18.50
N LEU A 61 7.58 -2.11 18.52
CA LEU A 61 8.16 -2.71 17.32
C LEU A 61 7.13 -3.34 16.36
N ARG A 62 6.08 -3.99 16.88
CA ARG A 62 5.02 -4.55 16.02
C ARG A 62 4.14 -3.49 15.38
N GLN A 63 4.05 -2.30 16.00
CA GLN A 63 3.28 -1.19 15.45
C GLN A 63 4.12 -0.31 14.54
N GLU A 64 5.45 -0.28 14.69
CA GLU A 64 6.37 0.66 14.04
C GLU A 64 6.21 0.72 12.50
N MET A 65 6.10 -0.42 11.83
CA MET A 65 5.84 -0.47 10.38
C MET A 65 4.50 0.17 9.98
N SER A 66 3.46 -0.05 10.77
CA SER A 66 2.14 0.53 10.53
C SER A 66 2.10 2.03 10.84
N THR A 67 2.84 2.50 11.84
CA THR A 67 3.00 3.94 12.12
C THR A 67 3.84 4.62 11.05
N PHE A 68 4.92 4.00 10.58
CA PHE A 68 5.71 4.52 9.45
C PHE A 68 4.88 4.65 8.17
N LEU A 69 3.96 3.71 7.93
CA LEU A 69 3.02 3.76 6.82
C LEU A 69 2.00 4.91 6.99
N ASP A 70 1.45 5.07 8.20
CA ASP A 70 0.48 6.12 8.53
C ASP A 70 1.09 7.53 8.46
N ASP A 71 2.33 7.71 8.91
CA ASP A 71 3.07 8.97 8.80
C ASP A 71 3.61 9.24 7.36
N PHE A 72 3.57 8.25 6.46
CA PHE A 72 4.24 8.36 5.15
C PHE A 72 3.68 9.50 4.30
N GLY A 73 4.59 10.29 3.70
CA GLY A 73 4.22 11.50 2.95
C GLY A 73 3.55 12.57 3.82
N GLY A 74 3.76 12.53 5.15
CA GLY A 74 3.08 13.40 6.12
C GLY A 74 1.61 13.02 6.35
N GLY A 75 1.29 11.72 6.29
CA GLY A 75 -0.06 11.18 6.50
C GLY A 75 -1.09 11.57 5.44
N ASN A 76 -0.69 11.52 4.16
CA ASN A 76 -1.57 11.89 3.04
C ASN A 76 -1.81 10.74 2.03
N LEU A 77 -1.17 9.58 2.19
CA LEU A 77 -1.24 8.47 1.23
C LEU A 77 -1.99 7.24 1.77
N PHE A 78 -1.82 6.93 3.06
CA PHE A 78 -2.45 5.81 3.74
C PHE A 78 -3.27 6.29 4.96
N ASP A 79 -4.22 5.46 5.39
CA ASP A 79 -4.99 5.57 6.63
C ASP A 79 -4.95 4.19 7.30
N THR A 80 -4.08 4.02 8.29
CA THR A 80 -3.58 2.71 8.73
C THR A 80 -4.16 2.29 10.07
N THR A 81 -5.18 1.43 10.06
CA THR A 81 -5.69 0.79 11.27
C THR A 81 -4.78 -0.37 11.69
N TYR A 82 -4.00 -0.19 12.76
CA TYR A 82 -3.26 -1.28 13.41
C TYR A 82 -4.13 -2.04 14.44
N VAL A 83 -4.11 -3.37 14.38
CA VAL A 83 -4.77 -4.25 15.36
C VAL A 83 -3.85 -5.41 15.74
N SER A 84 -3.48 -5.53 17.02
CA SER A 84 -2.78 -6.70 17.58
C SER A 84 -3.79 -7.64 18.24
N HIS A 85 -4.04 -8.82 17.66
CA HIS A 85 -5.05 -9.76 18.15
C HIS A 85 -4.66 -11.22 17.89
N ARG A 86 -4.81 -12.08 18.91
CA ARG A 86 -4.20 -13.44 18.92
C ARG A 86 -5.14 -14.59 19.27
N THR A 87 -6.46 -14.35 19.30
CA THR A 87 -7.47 -15.41 19.37
C THR A 87 -8.29 -15.43 18.08
N SER A 88 -8.71 -16.62 17.67
CA SER A 88 -9.49 -16.81 16.45
C SER A 88 -10.88 -16.17 16.53
N GLY A 89 -11.49 -15.95 15.37
CA GLY A 89 -12.70 -15.16 15.18
C GLY A 89 -12.48 -13.63 15.28
N GLY A 90 -11.27 -13.19 15.62
CA GLY A 90 -10.95 -11.77 15.78
C GLY A 90 -10.96 -10.99 14.46
N LEU A 91 -10.35 -11.56 13.41
CA LEU A 91 -10.31 -10.92 12.09
C LEU A 91 -11.71 -10.87 11.49
N GLN A 92 -12.50 -11.94 11.70
CA GLN A 92 -13.91 -11.96 11.35
C GLN A 92 -14.72 -10.87 12.07
N ALA A 93 -14.57 -10.74 13.39
CA ALA A 93 -15.28 -9.73 14.16
C ALA A 93 -14.92 -8.29 13.74
N HIS A 94 -13.66 -8.04 13.38
CA HIS A 94 -13.18 -6.74 12.91
C HIS A 94 -13.70 -6.41 11.49
N LEU A 95 -13.53 -7.32 10.53
CA LEU A 95 -13.98 -7.12 9.14
C LEU A 95 -15.52 -7.13 9.00
N ALA A 96 -16.27 -7.66 9.97
CA ALA A 96 -17.73 -7.58 9.98
C ALA A 96 -18.28 -6.15 10.13
N SER A 97 -17.47 -5.19 10.60
CA SER A 97 -17.87 -3.78 10.81
C SER A 97 -17.03 -2.77 10.03
N ASN A 98 -15.96 -3.19 9.37
CA ASN A 98 -14.96 -2.32 8.74
C ASN A 98 -14.63 -2.81 7.33
N SER A 99 -14.25 -1.90 6.43
CA SER A 99 -13.76 -2.22 5.09
C SER A 99 -12.50 -1.41 4.80
N TYR A 100 -11.59 -1.99 4.03
CA TYR A 100 -10.24 -1.48 3.77
C TYR A 100 -9.92 -1.59 2.28
N ASP A 101 -8.95 -0.84 1.79
CA ASP A 101 -8.38 -0.95 0.44
C ASP A 101 -7.25 -1.98 0.36
N VAL A 102 -6.54 -2.24 1.45
CA VAL A 102 -5.54 -3.32 1.58
C VAL A 102 -5.64 -3.97 2.98
N VAL A 103 -5.51 -5.30 3.05
CA VAL A 103 -5.38 -6.03 4.32
C VAL A 103 -4.00 -6.70 4.40
N VAL A 104 -3.24 -6.38 5.45
CA VAL A 104 -1.91 -6.91 5.76
C VAL A 104 -2.03 -7.86 6.96
N LEU A 105 -1.59 -9.11 6.82
CA LEU A 105 -1.60 -10.12 7.88
C LEU A 105 -0.17 -10.43 8.36
N ASP A 106 0.42 -9.52 9.15
CA ASP A 106 1.70 -9.73 9.83
C ASP A 106 1.54 -10.77 10.96
N SER A 107 1.73 -12.04 10.59
CA SER A 107 1.24 -13.18 11.36
C SER A 107 2.29 -14.27 11.59
N PHE A 108 2.51 -14.62 12.86
CA PHE A 108 3.58 -15.53 13.30
C PHE A 108 3.10 -16.45 14.41
N TYR A 109 2.52 -17.60 14.09
CA TYR A 109 2.21 -18.59 15.11
C TYR A 109 3.44 -19.42 15.55
N ASN A 110 4.01 -19.04 16.70
CA ASN A 110 5.09 -19.77 17.35
C ASN A 110 4.61 -20.44 18.66
N PRO A 111 4.40 -21.78 18.72
CA PRO A 111 3.76 -22.45 19.87
C PRO A 111 4.43 -22.21 21.26
N PRO A 112 5.77 -22.15 21.38
CA PRO A 112 6.46 -21.67 22.58
C PRO A 112 6.01 -20.31 23.15
N TYR A 113 5.46 -19.42 22.33
CA TYR A 113 5.07 -18.06 22.73
C TYR A 113 3.59 -17.72 22.49
N SER A 114 2.85 -18.55 21.75
CA SER A 114 1.38 -18.50 21.66
C SER A 114 0.78 -19.90 21.88
N PRO A 115 -0.08 -20.10 22.91
CA PRO A 115 -0.63 -21.42 23.22
C PRO A 115 -1.80 -21.84 22.29
N ALA A 116 -2.29 -20.92 21.45
CA ALA A 116 -3.37 -21.15 20.50
C ALA A 116 -3.05 -20.52 19.13
N PHE A 117 -3.48 -21.19 18.08
CA PHE A 117 -3.38 -20.68 16.70
C PHE A 117 -4.35 -19.49 16.54
N PRO A 118 -3.93 -18.35 15.96
CA PRO A 118 -4.67 -17.09 16.07
C PRO A 118 -5.86 -16.95 15.10
N PHE A 119 -6.11 -17.96 14.26
CA PHE A 119 -7.13 -17.92 13.20
C PHE A 119 -7.97 -19.20 13.16
N ASP A 120 -9.23 -19.07 12.72
CA ASP A 120 -10.12 -20.20 12.40
C ASP A 120 -10.90 -20.00 11.09
N SER A 121 -11.83 -20.90 10.80
CA SER A 121 -12.63 -20.91 9.57
C SER A 121 -13.54 -19.69 9.39
N ALA A 122 -13.88 -18.97 10.47
CA ALA A 122 -14.63 -17.73 10.40
C ALA A 122 -13.73 -16.57 9.93
N ASP A 123 -12.46 -16.54 10.38
CA ASP A 123 -11.47 -15.58 9.87
C ASP A 123 -11.13 -15.84 8.40
N GLN A 124 -11.00 -17.11 8.00
CA GLN A 124 -10.86 -17.52 6.60
C GLN A 124 -12.04 -17.04 5.73
N GLU A 125 -13.28 -17.18 6.22
CA GLU A 125 -14.48 -16.73 5.50
C GLU A 125 -14.57 -15.20 5.41
N ALA A 126 -14.15 -14.47 6.44
CA ALA A 126 -14.05 -13.01 6.39
C ALA A 126 -12.99 -12.53 5.38
N LEU A 127 -11.82 -13.20 5.31
CA LEU A 127 -10.79 -12.90 4.32
C LEU A 127 -11.28 -13.17 2.89
N LYS A 128 -12.02 -14.27 2.68
CA LYS A 128 -12.69 -14.55 1.39
C LYS A 128 -13.70 -13.46 1.03
N GLN A 129 -14.48 -12.98 1.99
CA GLN A 129 -15.46 -11.90 1.77
C GLN A 129 -14.80 -10.55 1.45
N HIS A 130 -13.63 -10.27 2.02
CA HIS A 130 -12.78 -9.16 1.57
C HIS A 130 -12.30 -9.40 0.13
N TYR A 131 -11.64 -10.53 -0.14
CA TYR A 131 -11.07 -10.88 -1.45
C TYR A 131 -12.07 -10.75 -2.60
N ALA A 132 -13.33 -11.18 -2.39
CA ALA A 132 -14.40 -11.09 -3.39
C ALA A 132 -14.90 -9.66 -3.67
N GLN A 133 -14.51 -8.68 -2.86
CA GLN A 133 -14.80 -7.24 -3.05
C GLN A 133 -13.56 -6.48 -3.53
N LYS A 134 -12.40 -6.77 -2.94
CA LYS A 134 -11.07 -6.29 -3.30
C LYS A 134 -10.06 -7.40 -2.99
N SER A 135 -9.28 -7.85 -3.96
CA SER A 135 -8.34 -8.97 -3.76
C SER A 135 -7.04 -8.58 -3.03
N ASN A 136 -6.92 -7.32 -2.59
CA ASN A 136 -5.73 -6.64 -2.07
C ASN A 136 -5.24 -7.16 -0.71
N LEU A 137 -4.40 -8.19 -0.74
CA LEU A 137 -3.90 -8.88 0.45
C LEU A 137 -2.38 -8.90 0.50
N ILE A 138 -1.78 -8.54 1.65
CA ILE A 138 -0.40 -8.93 2.00
C ILE A 138 -0.49 -10.10 2.99
N LEU A 139 -0.05 -11.28 2.55
CA LEU A 139 0.02 -12.50 3.33
C LEU A 139 1.49 -12.79 3.63
N ASP A 140 2.04 -12.01 4.55
CA ASP A 140 3.47 -11.93 4.84
C ASP A 140 3.69 -11.87 6.36
N GLY A 141 4.00 -13.02 6.96
CA GLY A 141 4.29 -13.12 8.40
C GLY A 141 5.67 -12.62 8.81
N THR A 142 6.46 -12.11 7.86
CA THR A 142 7.90 -11.84 8.03
C THR A 142 8.19 -10.36 8.10
N LEU A 143 7.17 -9.51 7.90
CA LEU A 143 7.18 -8.10 8.23
C LEU A 143 7.71 -7.87 9.65
N SER A 144 7.21 -8.61 10.65
CA SER A 144 7.74 -8.60 12.02
C SER A 144 9.24 -8.92 12.17
N ILE A 145 9.85 -9.68 11.23
CA ILE A 145 11.30 -9.94 11.19
C ILE A 145 12.06 -8.68 10.72
N ARG A 146 11.46 -7.87 9.84
CA ARG A 146 12.00 -6.58 9.36
C ARG A 146 12.14 -5.51 10.46
N SER A 147 11.60 -5.77 11.65
CA SER A 147 11.64 -4.89 12.83
C SER A 147 12.27 -5.56 14.07
N LEU A 148 13.17 -6.53 13.86
CA LEU A 148 13.93 -7.16 14.94
C LEU A 148 15.13 -6.31 15.37
N GLN A 149 14.96 -5.55 16.46
CA GLN A 149 16.04 -4.84 17.19
C GLN A 149 17.14 -5.73 17.81
N ALA A 150 17.18 -7.02 17.46
CA ALA A 150 18.21 -7.95 17.93
C ALA A 150 19.60 -7.69 17.32
N ILE A 151 19.66 -7.04 16.16
CA ILE A 151 20.88 -6.71 15.41
C ILE A 151 20.72 -5.28 14.84
N PRO A 152 21.67 -4.33 15.05
CA PRO A 152 21.54 -2.96 14.56
C PRO A 152 21.42 -2.86 13.03
N GLU A 153 22.03 -3.79 12.30
CA GLU A 153 21.94 -3.93 10.85
C GLU A 153 20.55 -4.41 10.36
N THR A 154 19.66 -4.82 11.28
CA THR A 154 18.28 -5.25 10.99
C THR A 154 17.20 -4.37 11.62
N ASP A 155 17.58 -3.24 12.24
CA ASP A 155 16.64 -2.31 12.88
C ASP A 155 15.75 -1.59 11.84
N PHE A 156 14.50 -1.30 12.19
CA PHE A 156 13.55 -0.62 11.29
C PHE A 156 13.80 0.91 11.31
N PRO A 157 13.55 1.68 10.22
CA PRO A 157 13.08 1.33 8.88
C PRO A 157 14.15 0.72 7.94
N GLY A 158 15.31 0.31 8.47
CA GLY A 158 16.42 -0.24 7.70
C GLY A 158 17.44 0.80 7.21
N PRO A 159 18.54 0.33 6.61
CA PRO A 159 19.55 1.22 6.03
C PRO A 159 18.88 2.08 4.95
N ASN A 160 19.11 3.39 5.01
CA ASN A 160 18.49 4.39 4.11
C ASN A 160 16.93 4.32 4.08
N ASN A 161 16.30 3.86 5.17
CA ASN A 161 14.87 3.58 5.30
C ASN A 161 14.34 2.49 4.34
N ALA A 162 15.21 1.59 3.86
CA ALA A 162 14.88 0.67 2.77
C ALA A 162 13.70 -0.27 3.07
N PHE A 163 13.54 -0.83 4.27
CA PHE A 163 12.45 -1.76 4.57
C PHE A 163 11.11 -1.04 4.69
N GLY A 164 11.09 0.14 5.32
CA GLY A 164 9.90 0.98 5.40
C GLY A 164 9.44 1.44 4.02
N ASN A 165 10.38 1.96 3.20
CA ASN A 165 10.11 2.38 1.82
C ASN A 165 9.68 1.21 0.92
N PHE A 166 10.22 0.00 1.16
CA PHE A 166 9.83 -1.21 0.43
C PHE A 166 8.41 -1.66 0.78
N THR A 167 8.04 -1.67 2.07
CA THR A 167 6.66 -1.92 2.52
C THR A 167 5.68 -0.87 1.97
N VAL A 168 6.09 0.40 1.86
CA VAL A 168 5.31 1.46 1.19
C VAL A 168 5.05 1.12 -0.28
N ASN A 169 6.07 0.74 -1.06
CA ASN A 169 5.88 0.34 -2.46
C ASN A 169 4.96 -0.90 -2.56
N GLN A 170 5.14 -1.91 -1.70
CA GLN A 170 4.32 -3.13 -1.66
C GLN A 170 2.82 -2.83 -1.48
N ILE A 171 2.47 -1.94 -0.54
CA ILE A 171 1.08 -1.58 -0.23
C ILE A 171 0.53 -0.61 -1.29
N TYR A 172 1.34 0.32 -1.80
CA TYR A 172 0.97 1.23 -2.87
C TYR A 172 0.58 0.50 -4.17
N GLU A 173 1.34 -0.52 -4.57
CA GLU A 173 1.03 -1.30 -5.78
C GLU A 173 -0.29 -2.06 -5.67
N LEU A 174 -0.53 -2.73 -4.53
CA LEU A 174 -1.82 -3.37 -4.26
C LEU A 174 -2.98 -2.37 -4.34
N ALA A 175 -2.84 -1.24 -3.67
CA ALA A 175 -3.89 -0.23 -3.60
C ALA A 175 -4.17 0.45 -4.95
N THR A 176 -3.13 0.71 -5.75
CA THR A 176 -3.26 1.38 -7.07
C THR A 176 -3.68 0.44 -8.19
N GLN A 177 -3.23 -0.82 -8.21
CA GLN A 177 -3.69 -1.81 -9.19
C GLN A 177 -5.14 -2.27 -8.90
N GLY A 178 -5.61 -2.11 -7.67
CA GLY A 178 -7.01 -2.34 -7.27
C GLY A 178 -7.40 -3.82 -7.18
N GLY A 179 -6.43 -4.73 -7.24
CA GLY A 179 -6.61 -6.15 -7.01
C GLY A 179 -5.31 -6.94 -7.07
N GLY A 180 -4.89 -7.54 -5.95
CA GLY A 180 -3.84 -8.56 -5.98
C GLY A 180 -3.52 -9.22 -4.64
N ILE A 181 -3.05 -10.46 -4.67
CA ILE A 181 -2.44 -11.11 -3.50
C ILE A 181 -0.93 -10.90 -3.60
N PHE A 182 -0.31 -10.48 -2.51
CA PHE A 182 1.13 -10.51 -2.24
C PHE A 182 1.41 -11.56 -1.17
N ILE A 183 2.50 -12.32 -1.33
CA ILE A 183 2.90 -13.40 -0.42
C ILE A 183 4.40 -13.26 -0.12
N GLY A 184 4.73 -13.14 1.17
CA GLY A 184 6.10 -13.21 1.66
C GLY A 184 6.52 -14.66 1.85
N THR A 185 7.65 -15.07 1.26
CA THR A 185 8.05 -16.48 1.18
C THR A 185 9.45 -16.75 1.74
N ASP A 186 9.84 -16.06 2.81
CA ASP A 186 11.18 -16.18 3.40
C ASP A 186 11.33 -17.08 4.65
N ASP A 187 10.35 -17.32 5.52
CA ASP A 187 10.54 -18.25 6.65
C ASP A 187 9.34 -19.20 6.93
N TYR A 188 9.60 -20.51 6.95
CA TYR A 188 8.59 -21.56 7.12
C TYR A 188 7.82 -21.51 8.45
N THR A 189 8.37 -20.85 9.48
CA THR A 189 7.73 -20.70 10.80
C THR A 189 6.71 -19.57 10.87
N VAL A 190 6.79 -18.61 9.94
CA VAL A 190 5.89 -17.45 9.81
C VAL A 190 4.90 -17.62 8.65
N GLN A 191 5.33 -18.23 7.55
CA GLN A 191 4.47 -18.57 6.40
C GLN A 191 3.26 -19.45 6.73
N ARG A 192 3.26 -20.15 7.87
CA ARG A 192 2.16 -21.03 8.30
C ARG A 192 0.81 -20.31 8.27
N ASP A 193 0.77 -19.08 8.77
CA ASP A 193 -0.46 -18.33 8.98
C ASP A 193 -1.01 -17.79 7.65
N GLY A 194 -0.12 -17.24 6.81
CA GLY A 194 -0.44 -16.87 5.41
C GLY A 194 -0.89 -18.07 4.58
N ASN A 195 -0.21 -19.22 4.66
CA ASN A 195 -0.59 -20.46 3.98
C ASN A 195 -1.97 -20.98 4.43
N TYR A 196 -2.31 -20.89 5.73
CA TYR A 196 -3.64 -21.25 6.23
C TYR A 196 -4.74 -20.36 5.63
N MET A 197 -4.45 -19.07 5.41
CA MET A 197 -5.37 -18.16 4.72
C MET A 197 -5.47 -18.46 3.22
N LEU A 198 -4.36 -18.78 2.56
CA LEU A 198 -4.30 -19.14 1.14
C LEU A 198 -5.06 -20.43 0.84
N GLU A 199 -5.10 -21.41 1.75
CA GLU A 199 -5.91 -22.63 1.60
C GLU A 199 -7.43 -22.34 1.51
N ALA A 200 -7.90 -21.22 2.08
CA ALA A 200 -9.29 -20.78 1.94
C ALA A 200 -9.57 -20.04 0.61
N LEU A 201 -8.56 -19.36 0.06
CA LEU A 201 -8.66 -18.69 -1.24
C LEU A 201 -8.53 -19.67 -2.41
N PHE A 202 -7.71 -20.72 -2.26
CA PHE A 202 -7.39 -21.71 -3.31
C PHE A 202 -7.76 -23.16 -2.92
N PRO A 203 -9.04 -23.46 -2.62
CA PRO A 203 -9.46 -24.74 -2.04
C PRO A 203 -9.26 -25.96 -2.97
N GLY A 204 -9.09 -25.75 -4.28
CA GLY A 204 -8.84 -26.82 -5.25
C GLY A 204 -7.36 -27.20 -5.45
N GLN A 205 -6.43 -26.34 -5.03
CA GLN A 205 -4.99 -26.52 -5.18
C GLN A 205 -4.28 -25.84 -4.00
N PRO A 206 -3.74 -26.58 -3.01
CA PRO A 206 -3.13 -25.98 -1.82
C PRO A 206 -1.94 -25.08 -2.19
N ALA A 207 -2.20 -23.77 -2.22
CA ALA A 207 -1.23 -22.73 -2.51
C ALA A 207 -0.30 -22.55 -1.30
N ARG A 208 0.67 -23.46 -1.19
CA ARG A 208 1.59 -23.62 -0.05
C ARG A 208 2.98 -23.12 -0.43
N PHE A 209 3.30 -21.92 0.00
CA PHE A 209 4.58 -21.29 -0.26
C PHE A 209 5.59 -21.62 0.82
N SER A 210 6.85 -21.72 0.41
CA SER A 210 8.00 -22.02 1.25
C SER A 210 9.25 -21.39 0.66
N GLY A 211 10.20 -20.96 1.48
CA GLY A 211 11.42 -20.34 0.97
C GLY A 211 12.37 -19.80 2.05
N LEU A 212 13.32 -18.99 1.58
CA LEU A 212 14.70 -19.00 2.09
C LEU A 212 14.94 -18.06 3.28
N ARG A 213 14.99 -18.63 4.49
CA ARG A 213 15.26 -17.89 5.75
C ARG A 213 16.56 -17.06 5.72
N ASN A 214 17.53 -17.46 4.90
CA ASN A 214 18.44 -16.52 4.25
C ASN A 214 18.77 -17.03 2.85
N PRO A 215 18.56 -16.20 1.80
CA PRO A 215 19.09 -16.47 0.49
C PRO A 215 20.56 -16.09 0.36
N SER A 216 21.19 -16.50 -0.73
CA SER A 216 22.36 -15.80 -1.26
C SER A 216 21.98 -14.49 -1.94
N THR A 217 22.93 -13.57 -2.02
CA THR A 217 22.76 -12.27 -2.69
C THR A 217 22.71 -12.36 -4.22
N ASP A 218 22.68 -13.54 -4.85
CA ASP A 218 22.59 -13.67 -6.33
C ASP A 218 21.14 -13.53 -6.85
N GLY A 219 20.31 -12.80 -6.10
CA GLY A 219 18.90 -12.58 -6.39
C GLY A 219 18.64 -11.54 -7.49
N VAL A 220 17.40 -11.48 -7.95
CA VAL A 220 16.91 -10.53 -8.95
C VAL A 220 15.50 -10.09 -8.57
N PHE A 221 15.29 -8.78 -8.45
CA PHE A 221 13.97 -8.15 -8.55
C PHE A 221 13.49 -8.20 -10.00
N TYR A 222 12.25 -8.64 -10.19
CA TYR A 222 11.53 -8.54 -11.45
C TYR A 222 10.65 -7.28 -11.41
N GLY A 223 10.77 -6.46 -12.44
CA GLY A 223 10.08 -5.19 -12.56
C GLY A 223 10.65 -4.03 -11.73
N SER A 224 9.96 -2.90 -11.86
CA SER A 224 10.11 -1.67 -11.07
C SER A 224 9.14 -1.58 -9.90
N ASP A 225 8.02 -2.31 -9.95
CA ASP A 225 6.87 -2.28 -9.02
C ASP A 225 7.26 -2.06 -7.55
N LEU A 226 8.12 -2.94 -7.02
CA LEU A 226 8.48 -2.91 -5.60
C LEU A 226 9.67 -1.96 -5.28
N LEU A 227 10.38 -1.46 -6.29
CA LEU A 227 11.63 -0.70 -6.12
C LEU A 227 11.49 0.81 -6.32
N ASN A 228 10.59 1.29 -7.19
CA ASN A 228 10.59 2.69 -7.65
C ASN A 228 9.21 3.36 -7.76
N ASN A 229 8.09 2.68 -7.47
CA ASN A 229 6.77 3.17 -7.89
C ASN A 229 6.18 4.30 -7.02
N GLN A 230 6.45 4.32 -5.70
CA GLN A 230 6.11 5.44 -4.81
C GLN A 230 7.34 6.08 -4.18
N VAL A 231 8.38 5.30 -3.90
CA VAL A 231 9.67 5.77 -3.37
C VAL A 231 10.79 4.90 -3.93
N ALA A 232 11.92 5.52 -4.29
CA ALA A 232 13.07 4.80 -4.82
C ALA A 232 13.85 4.07 -3.71
N VAL A 233 14.11 2.78 -3.92
CA VAL A 233 14.80 1.90 -2.96
C VAL A 233 15.93 1.13 -3.65
N SER A 234 17.08 1.02 -3.00
CA SER A 234 18.21 0.25 -3.52
C SER A 234 18.03 -1.26 -3.23
N PRO A 235 18.12 -2.15 -4.24
CA PRO A 235 18.03 -3.59 -4.06
C PRO A 235 18.94 -4.15 -2.96
N ASN A 236 20.19 -3.68 -2.94
CA ASN A 236 21.22 -4.08 -1.98
C ASN A 236 20.86 -3.70 -0.54
N ASP A 237 20.25 -2.53 -0.34
CA ASP A 237 19.90 -2.03 1.00
C ASP A 237 18.76 -2.86 1.61
N ILE A 238 17.82 -3.32 0.77
CA ILE A 238 16.77 -4.27 1.18
C ILE A 238 17.41 -5.63 1.54
N PHE A 239 18.30 -6.15 0.68
CA PHE A 239 18.82 -7.52 0.82
C PHE A 239 19.92 -7.73 1.87
N THR A 240 20.62 -6.68 2.31
CA THR A 240 21.70 -6.81 3.31
C THR A 240 21.20 -7.40 4.64
N HIS A 241 19.97 -7.06 5.05
CA HIS A 241 19.32 -7.51 6.29
C HIS A 241 19.09 -9.03 6.34
N TRP A 242 18.61 -9.64 5.27
CA TRP A 242 18.30 -11.08 5.24
C TRP A 242 19.53 -11.99 5.17
N SER A 243 20.75 -11.44 5.16
CA SER A 243 21.97 -12.24 5.21
C SER A 243 22.17 -12.99 6.55
N ALA A 244 21.50 -12.57 7.63
CA ALA A 244 21.68 -13.08 8.99
C ALA A 244 20.93 -14.39 9.35
N VAL A 245 20.06 -14.90 8.47
CA VAL A 245 19.19 -16.09 8.68
C VAL A 245 19.96 -17.43 8.92
N PRO A 246 19.34 -18.60 9.20
CA PRO A 246 19.75 -19.87 8.51
C PRO A 246 18.66 -20.63 7.70
N SER A 247 19.01 -21.14 6.51
CA SER A 247 18.13 -21.40 5.33
C SER A 247 17.24 -22.67 5.24
N GLN A 248 16.25 -22.66 4.30
CA GLN A 248 15.75 -23.80 3.47
C GLN A 248 14.66 -23.40 2.41
N GLY A 249 14.35 -24.28 1.41
CA GLY A 249 13.50 -24.04 0.20
C GLY A 249 11.96 -23.94 0.39
N VAL A 250 11.09 -23.96 -0.66
CA VAL A 250 11.11 -24.71 -1.93
C VAL A 250 10.18 -24.16 -3.08
N ALA A 251 10.73 -24.08 -4.32
CA ALA A 251 10.09 -24.21 -5.67
C ALA A 251 8.98 -23.19 -6.14
N PRO A 252 8.45 -23.27 -7.40
CA PRO A 252 7.82 -22.13 -8.08
C PRO A 252 6.32 -21.92 -7.75
N THR A 253 5.85 -20.72 -8.05
CA THR A 253 4.59 -20.13 -7.55
C THR A 253 3.31 -20.68 -8.16
N GLY A 254 3.21 -20.87 -9.48
CA GLY A 254 2.15 -21.66 -10.14
C GLY A 254 0.85 -20.94 -10.54
N ASP A 255 -0.05 -21.72 -11.16
CA ASP A 255 -1.38 -21.31 -11.65
C ASP A 255 -2.49 -21.97 -10.81
N PHE A 256 -3.35 -21.14 -10.21
CA PHE A 256 -4.42 -21.57 -9.31
C PHE A 256 -5.81 -21.30 -9.88
N ILE A 257 -6.82 -21.89 -9.23
CA ILE A 257 -8.22 -21.52 -9.37
C ILE A 257 -8.68 -21.04 -7.99
N ASP A 258 -9.15 -19.80 -7.90
CA ASP A 258 -9.68 -19.25 -6.64
C ASP A 258 -11.05 -19.84 -6.28
N PHE A 259 -11.54 -19.56 -5.07
CA PHE A 259 -12.83 -20.06 -4.59
C PHE A 259 -14.06 -19.50 -5.35
N LEU A 260 -13.87 -18.46 -6.19
CA LEU A 260 -14.90 -17.91 -7.09
C LEU A 260 -14.89 -18.62 -8.46
N GLY A 261 -13.83 -19.38 -8.77
CA GLY A 261 -13.63 -20.09 -10.02
C GLY A 261 -12.75 -19.36 -11.04
N ASN A 262 -12.10 -18.25 -10.66
CA ASN A 262 -11.22 -17.50 -11.55
C ASN A 262 -9.83 -18.15 -11.63
N PRO A 263 -9.16 -18.13 -12.80
CA PRO A 263 -7.74 -18.44 -12.87
C PRO A 263 -6.90 -17.32 -12.24
N VAL A 264 -5.95 -17.69 -11.39
CA VAL A 264 -5.01 -16.77 -10.75
C VAL A 264 -3.58 -17.31 -10.93
N THR A 265 -2.78 -16.66 -11.76
CA THR A 265 -1.34 -16.93 -11.87
C THR A 265 -0.61 -16.13 -10.79
N LEU A 266 0.31 -16.78 -10.06
CA LEU A 266 1.23 -16.09 -9.16
C LEU A 266 2.62 -15.99 -9.81
N TYR A 267 3.16 -14.78 -9.85
CA TYR A 267 4.46 -14.44 -10.41
C TYR A 267 5.47 -14.19 -9.30
N SER A 268 6.71 -14.62 -9.50
CA SER A 268 7.83 -14.17 -8.66
C SER A 268 8.08 -12.69 -8.94
N GLN A 269 8.08 -11.87 -7.88
CA GLN A 269 8.58 -10.50 -7.91
C GLN A 269 10.06 -10.44 -7.57
N VAL A 270 10.55 -11.42 -6.80
CA VAL A 270 11.96 -11.52 -6.42
C VAL A 270 12.37 -12.99 -6.39
N ASP A 271 13.29 -13.39 -7.28
CA ASP A 271 13.94 -14.71 -7.18
C ASP A 271 15.31 -14.60 -6.53
N VAL A 272 15.65 -15.58 -5.70
CA VAL A 272 16.90 -15.66 -4.94
C VAL A 272 17.52 -17.05 -5.01
N ALA A 273 18.84 -17.18 -4.90
CA ALA A 273 19.52 -18.49 -5.02
C ALA A 273 19.90 -19.12 -3.66
N ASP A 274 19.93 -20.45 -3.58
CA ASP A 274 20.28 -21.22 -2.36
C ASP A 274 21.74 -21.04 -1.88
N LYS A 275 22.63 -20.60 -2.75
CA LYS A 275 24.06 -20.43 -2.47
C LYS A 275 24.71 -19.39 -3.39
N PRO A 276 25.78 -18.70 -2.92
CA PRO A 276 26.59 -17.81 -3.75
C PRO A 276 27.16 -18.49 -5.00
N GLY A 277 27.23 -17.76 -6.10
CA GLY A 277 27.66 -18.25 -7.41
C GLY A 277 26.53 -18.78 -8.31
N GLY A 278 25.27 -18.40 -8.07
CA GLY A 278 24.13 -18.70 -8.94
C GLY A 278 23.60 -20.12 -8.79
N GLY A 279 23.19 -20.47 -7.57
CA GLY A 279 22.54 -21.74 -7.26
C GLY A 279 21.12 -21.94 -7.81
N GLN A 280 20.38 -22.90 -7.23
CA GLN A 280 18.97 -23.07 -7.58
C GLN A 280 18.20 -21.82 -7.13
N LYS A 281 17.36 -21.27 -8.01
CA LYS A 281 16.53 -20.10 -7.69
C LYS A 281 15.16 -20.48 -7.11
N TYR A 282 14.67 -19.62 -6.23
CA TYR A 282 13.44 -19.73 -5.46
C TYR A 282 12.77 -18.36 -5.42
N SER A 283 11.44 -18.33 -5.50
CA SER A 283 10.68 -17.09 -5.34
C SER A 283 10.63 -16.72 -3.85
N TYR A 284 11.01 -15.48 -3.54
CA TYR A 284 11.15 -14.89 -2.21
C TYR A 284 9.98 -13.97 -1.85
N ILE A 285 9.41 -13.35 -2.88
CA ILE A 285 8.20 -12.57 -2.87
C ILE A 285 7.41 -12.94 -4.11
N SER A 286 6.12 -13.19 -3.94
CA SER A 286 5.22 -13.64 -5.00
C SER A 286 3.97 -12.78 -5.05
N THR A 287 3.47 -12.42 -6.24
CA THR A 287 2.21 -11.67 -6.37
C THR A 287 1.32 -12.16 -7.51
N SER A 288 0.02 -11.84 -7.46
CA SER A 288 -0.95 -12.25 -8.49
C SER A 288 -1.02 -11.34 -9.72
N TRP A 289 -0.12 -10.37 -9.86
CA TRP A 289 0.03 -9.56 -11.06
C TRP A 289 1.41 -9.80 -11.68
N LYS A 290 1.48 -9.69 -13.01
CA LYS A 290 2.73 -9.90 -13.74
C LYS A 290 3.60 -8.64 -13.61
N PRO A 291 4.85 -8.73 -13.11
CA PRO A 291 5.75 -7.58 -13.12
C PRO A 291 6.07 -7.15 -14.56
N ASP A 292 6.49 -5.90 -14.72
CA ASP A 292 7.09 -5.45 -15.97
C ASP A 292 8.38 -6.25 -16.28
N ASP A 293 8.76 -6.33 -17.55
CA ASP A 293 9.85 -7.22 -18.00
C ASP A 293 11.27 -6.76 -17.59
N CYS A 294 11.39 -5.70 -16.79
CA CYS A 294 12.67 -5.24 -16.26
C CYS A 294 13.23 -6.19 -15.19
N LYS A 295 14.55 -6.11 -14.95
CA LYS A 295 15.27 -6.95 -13.98
C LYS A 295 16.37 -6.16 -13.30
N THR A 296 16.37 -6.15 -11.96
CA THR A 296 17.45 -5.54 -11.16
C THR A 296 18.11 -6.58 -10.27
N ASP A 297 19.43 -6.71 -10.37
CA ASP A 297 20.24 -7.60 -9.52
C ASP A 297 20.21 -7.11 -8.06
N VAL A 298 20.06 -8.01 -7.08
CA VAL A 298 19.99 -7.60 -5.66
C VAL A 298 21.36 -7.21 -5.08
N THR A 299 22.47 -7.52 -5.75
CA THR A 299 23.80 -6.94 -5.45
C THR A 299 23.95 -5.51 -6.00
N SER A 300 23.03 -5.04 -6.85
CA SER A 300 23.09 -3.70 -7.41
C SER A 300 22.75 -2.65 -6.35
N THR A 301 23.65 -1.70 -6.16
CA THR A 301 23.39 -0.48 -5.37
C THR A 301 22.51 0.53 -6.12
N SER A 302 22.18 0.28 -7.39
CA SER A 302 21.28 1.10 -8.20
C SER A 302 20.07 0.31 -8.72
N SER A 303 18.89 0.91 -8.59
CA SER A 303 17.64 0.47 -9.21
C SER A 303 17.66 0.83 -10.71
N ALA A 304 18.39 0.05 -11.50
CA ALA A 304 18.67 0.35 -12.92
C ALA A 304 17.43 0.29 -13.85
N CYS A 305 16.30 -0.23 -13.36
CA CYS A 305 14.99 -0.06 -13.99
C CYS A 305 14.53 1.39 -13.89
N ASN A 306 14.71 2.15 -14.98
CA ASN A 306 14.23 3.52 -15.15
C ASN A 306 13.02 3.54 -16.11
N PRO A 307 11.79 3.30 -15.62
CA PRO A 307 10.58 3.33 -16.44
C PRO A 307 10.18 4.79 -16.75
N GLU A 308 10.76 5.39 -17.79
CA GLU A 308 10.30 6.69 -18.26
C GLU A 308 8.81 6.62 -18.69
N LYS A 309 7.97 7.26 -17.87
CA LYS A 309 6.55 7.61 -18.05
C LYS A 309 5.52 6.55 -17.59
N VAL A 310 5.23 6.63 -16.29
CA VAL A 310 3.83 6.89 -15.90
C VAL A 310 3.31 8.07 -16.73
N PRO A 311 2.15 7.98 -17.41
CA PRO A 311 1.60 9.11 -18.13
C PRO A 311 1.25 10.24 -17.15
N GLU A 312 1.82 11.43 -17.34
CA GLU A 312 1.42 12.59 -16.53
C GLU A 312 -0.10 12.82 -16.61
N PRO A 313 -0.75 13.35 -15.56
CA PRO A 313 -2.16 13.75 -15.59
C PRO A 313 -2.51 14.72 -16.74
N SER A 314 -1.51 15.45 -17.25
CA SER A 314 -1.60 16.30 -18.46
C SER A 314 -2.01 15.52 -19.72
N ALA A 315 -1.62 14.25 -19.86
CA ALA A 315 -2.02 13.38 -20.97
C ALA A 315 -3.48 12.89 -20.86
N LEU A 316 -3.95 12.61 -19.64
CA LEU A 316 -5.36 12.30 -19.37
C LEU A 316 -6.27 13.51 -19.63
N LEU A 317 -5.83 14.71 -19.22
CA LEU A 317 -6.48 15.98 -19.56
C LEU A 317 -6.51 16.23 -21.08
N ALA A 318 -5.47 15.85 -21.82
CA ALA A 318 -5.46 15.94 -23.28
C ALA A 318 -6.50 15.03 -23.94
N LEU A 319 -6.67 13.78 -23.48
CA LEU A 319 -7.73 12.90 -23.97
C LEU A 319 -9.14 13.45 -23.66
N LEU A 320 -9.34 13.97 -22.45
CA LEU A 320 -10.61 14.60 -22.06
C LEU A 320 -10.93 15.84 -22.91
N ALA A 321 -9.92 16.66 -23.23
CA ALA A 321 -10.08 17.82 -24.12
C ALA A 321 -10.48 17.41 -25.54
N VAL A 322 -9.86 16.37 -26.11
CA VAL A 322 -10.23 15.83 -27.44
C VAL A 322 -11.66 15.27 -27.44
N GLY A 323 -12.06 14.55 -26.39
CA GLY A 323 -13.43 14.06 -26.22
C GLY A 323 -14.46 15.19 -26.14
N ALA A 324 -14.17 16.24 -25.37
CA ALA A 324 -15.05 17.41 -25.24
C ALA A 324 -15.26 18.13 -26.58
N VAL A 325 -14.19 18.40 -27.33
CA VAL A 325 -14.27 19.07 -28.65
C VAL A 325 -15.04 18.21 -29.68
N GLY A 326 -14.83 16.89 -29.66
CA GLY A 326 -15.58 15.96 -30.51
C GLY A 326 -17.10 15.97 -30.25
N SER A 327 -17.53 16.20 -29.00
CA SER A 327 -18.95 16.29 -28.66
C SER A 327 -19.63 17.56 -29.19
N LEU A 328 -18.90 18.69 -29.19
CA LEU A 328 -19.41 20.00 -29.64
C LEU A 328 -19.59 20.08 -31.15
N LEU A 329 -18.75 19.41 -31.93
CA LEU A 329 -18.82 19.38 -33.40
C LEU A 329 -19.93 18.47 -33.95
N LYS A 330 -20.60 17.67 -33.11
CA LYS A 330 -21.76 16.82 -33.48
C LYS A 330 -23.13 17.45 -33.18
N ARG A 331 -23.19 18.75 -32.87
CA ARG A 331 -24.43 19.52 -32.60
C ARG A 331 -24.60 20.74 -33.52
N ARG A 332 -24.31 20.57 -34.81
CA ARG A 332 -24.70 21.46 -35.91
C ARG A 332 -25.17 20.63 -37.10
#